data_AF-A0AAC9GKE4-F1
#
_entry.id   AF-A0AAC9GKE4-F1
#
_cell.length_a   1.000
_cell.length_b   1.000
_cell.length_c   1.000
_cell.angle_alpha   90.00
_cell.angle_beta   90.00
_cell.angle_gamma   90.00
#
_symmetry.space_group_name_H-M   'P 1'
#
loop_
_entity.id
_entity.type
_entity.pdbx_description
1 polymer ?
#
loop_
_entity_poly.entity_id
_entity_poly.type
_entity_poly.pdbx_seq_one_letter_code
_entity_poly.pdbx_strand_id
1 'polypeptide(L)'
;MEKFKDQSTLHLFEKGLITENQFEEIKTYRSLKIFSLNAELKLFLYLSVLLFTSGIGILIYENIDTIGHIAILSLLLIVIAVCFFYCFKHSKGFQKSETTFEHPVLEYLVLAGNILTCIFIGYLQFQYKPFGEHYGLATLVPTIVSFFCAYYFDNRSVLTIAITGLAAYVGLSVTPQDIFNDSNNLYASQSLSYSAVMLGVLLVLWTIYSQRISLKAHFGLVFLTFALHIVSIATISNLTGYETLTWILFALILAGSTYYFYKASYQYRAMSLYVFMIVYAYIGGNIVLFRIFENFDFSDIWELLIFLLPAYFVGSIIMFIKLIKNFHKEIAE
;
A
#
# COMPACT_ATOMS: atom_id res chain seq x y z
N MET A 1 -4.99 -27.35 14.48
CA MET A 1 -6.16 -26.54 14.12
C MET A 1 -7.48 -27.31 14.23
N GLU A 2 -7.54 -28.59 13.80
CA GLU A 2 -8.75 -29.44 13.93
C GLU A 2 -9.26 -29.60 15.36
N LYS A 3 -8.38 -29.97 16.32
CA LYS A 3 -8.72 -30.07 17.75
C LYS A 3 -9.44 -28.85 18.32
N PHE A 4 -9.03 -27.65 17.93
CA PHE A 4 -9.66 -26.39 18.37
C PHE A 4 -11.06 -26.21 17.77
N LYS A 5 -11.24 -26.58 16.50
CA LYS A 5 -12.55 -26.49 15.84
C LYS A 5 -13.56 -27.45 16.46
N ASP A 6 -13.14 -28.67 16.78
CA ASP A 6 -14.04 -29.68 17.36
C ASP A 6 -14.44 -29.31 18.79
N GLN A 7 -13.51 -28.79 19.59
CA GLN A 7 -13.82 -28.20 20.90
C GLN A 7 -14.79 -27.02 20.79
N SER A 8 -14.68 -26.21 19.75
CA SER A 8 -15.59 -25.07 19.51
C SER A 8 -17.02 -25.54 19.24
N THR A 9 -17.20 -26.57 18.41
CA THR A 9 -18.53 -27.11 18.08
C THR A 9 -19.17 -27.80 19.28
N LEU A 10 -18.39 -28.53 20.06
CA LEU A 10 -18.85 -29.13 21.32
C LEU A 10 -19.37 -28.04 22.28
N HIS A 11 -18.60 -26.96 22.44
CA HIS A 11 -18.98 -25.85 23.31
C HIS A 11 -20.23 -25.09 22.81
N LEU A 12 -20.45 -25.00 21.49
CA LEU A 12 -21.69 -24.44 20.93
C LEU A 12 -22.91 -25.33 21.23
N PHE A 13 -22.75 -26.65 21.17
CA PHE A 13 -23.78 -27.61 21.51
C PHE A 13 -24.09 -27.59 23.02
N GLU A 14 -23.07 -27.59 23.88
CA GLU A 14 -23.22 -27.49 25.34
C GLU A 14 -23.92 -26.20 25.78
N LYS A 15 -23.74 -25.09 25.04
CA LYS A 15 -24.45 -23.83 25.26
C LYS A 15 -25.88 -23.81 24.71
N GLY A 16 -26.36 -24.88 24.08
CA GLY A 16 -27.68 -24.95 23.47
C GLY A 16 -27.87 -24.01 22.27
N LEU A 17 -26.78 -23.56 21.64
CA LEU A 17 -26.84 -22.65 20.48
C LEU A 17 -27.04 -23.39 19.15
N ILE A 18 -26.84 -24.70 19.13
CA ILE A 18 -27.08 -25.59 17.99
C ILE A 18 -27.82 -26.86 18.45
N THR A 19 -28.60 -27.45 17.56
CA THR A 19 -29.34 -28.70 17.84
C THR A 19 -28.44 -29.93 17.69
N GLU A 20 -28.89 -31.08 18.21
CA GLU A 20 -28.18 -32.35 18.07
C GLU A 20 -28.00 -32.77 16.60
N ASN A 21 -29.02 -32.55 15.77
CA ASN A 21 -28.93 -32.78 14.33
C ASN A 21 -27.87 -31.88 13.68
N GLN A 22 -27.82 -30.58 14.02
CA GLN A 22 -26.81 -29.66 13.51
C GLN A 22 -25.40 -30.05 13.98
N PHE A 23 -25.28 -30.53 15.22
CA PHE A 23 -24.01 -31.00 15.77
C PHE A 23 -23.45 -32.19 14.97
N GLU A 24 -24.28 -33.22 14.74
CA GLU A 24 -23.88 -34.40 13.96
C GLU A 24 -23.65 -34.08 12.48
N GLU A 25 -24.43 -33.17 11.87
CA GLU A 25 -24.18 -32.68 10.51
C GLU A 25 -22.83 -31.96 10.39
N ILE A 26 -22.50 -31.07 11.33
CA ILE A 26 -21.21 -30.34 11.33
C ILE A 26 -20.05 -31.31 11.52
N LYS A 27 -20.19 -32.31 12.40
CA LYS A 27 -19.19 -33.33 12.65
C LYS A 27 -18.97 -34.20 11.41
N THR A 28 -20.05 -34.61 10.74
CA THR A 28 -20.02 -35.36 9.48
C THR A 28 -19.36 -34.53 8.38
N TYR A 29 -19.76 -33.28 8.19
CA TYR A 29 -19.16 -32.40 7.18
C TYR A 29 -17.66 -32.19 7.40
N ARG A 30 -17.23 -32.00 8.64
CA ARG A 30 -15.80 -31.85 8.96
C ARG A 30 -15.00 -33.13 8.79
N SER A 31 -15.63 -34.30 9.00
CA SER A 31 -14.98 -35.59 8.75
C SER A 31 -14.56 -35.78 7.28
N LEU A 32 -15.19 -35.05 6.35
CA LEU A 32 -14.82 -35.03 4.94
C LEU A 32 -13.46 -34.36 4.68
N LYS A 33 -12.86 -33.70 5.68
CA LYS A 33 -11.56 -33.00 5.58
C LYS A 33 -11.46 -32.04 4.40
N ILE A 34 -12.58 -31.42 4.02
CA ILE A 34 -12.62 -30.44 2.95
C ILE A 34 -11.88 -29.18 3.42
N PHE A 35 -10.80 -28.83 2.72
CA PHE A 35 -10.06 -27.61 2.94
C PHE A 35 -10.26 -26.66 1.77
N SER A 36 -10.28 -25.35 2.06
CA SER A 36 -10.42 -24.33 1.03
C SER A 36 -9.09 -24.12 0.33
N LEU A 37 -9.10 -24.17 -1.00
CA LEU A 37 -7.97 -23.78 -1.87
C LEU A 37 -8.04 -22.30 -2.28
N ASN A 38 -8.92 -21.49 -1.66
CA ASN A 38 -9.17 -20.13 -2.13
C ASN A 38 -7.93 -19.24 -2.05
N ALA A 39 -7.14 -19.36 -0.98
CA ALA A 39 -5.94 -18.56 -0.77
C ALA A 39 -4.84 -18.96 -1.76
N GLU A 40 -4.65 -20.26 -1.96
CA GLU A 40 -3.67 -20.85 -2.87
C GLU A 40 -4.00 -20.47 -4.31
N LEU A 41 -5.26 -20.57 -4.73
CA LEU A 41 -5.70 -20.18 -6.07
C LEU A 41 -5.52 -18.67 -6.32
N LYS A 42 -5.86 -17.82 -5.34
CA LYS A 42 -5.61 -16.37 -5.44
C LYS A 42 -4.13 -16.04 -5.51
N LEU A 43 -3.29 -16.76 -4.75
CA LEU A 43 -1.85 -16.61 -4.81
C LEU A 43 -1.31 -16.98 -6.19
N PHE A 44 -1.73 -18.11 -6.76
CA PHE A 44 -1.32 -18.52 -8.11
C PHE A 44 -1.81 -17.53 -9.17
N LEU A 45 -3.01 -16.96 -9.03
CA LEU A 45 -3.48 -15.92 -9.93
C LEU A 45 -2.62 -14.64 -9.83
N TYR A 46 -2.29 -14.17 -8.62
CA TYR A 46 -1.34 -13.06 -8.44
C TYR A 46 0.01 -13.36 -9.09
N LEU A 47 0.57 -14.54 -8.82
CA LEU A 47 1.85 -14.95 -9.36
C LEU A 47 1.83 -15.06 -10.88
N SER A 48 0.72 -15.54 -11.47
CA SER A 48 0.56 -15.63 -12.91
C SER A 48 0.59 -14.26 -13.58
N VAL A 49 -0.09 -13.25 -13.02
CA VAL A 49 -0.07 -11.87 -13.53
C VAL A 49 1.33 -11.29 -13.44
N LEU A 50 2.03 -11.50 -12.31
CA LEU A 50 3.40 -11.03 -12.13
C LEU A 50 4.35 -11.67 -13.14
N LEU A 51 4.38 -13.01 -13.22
CA LEU A 51 5.25 -13.73 -14.16
C LEU A 51 4.95 -13.38 -15.62
N PHE A 52 3.67 -13.24 -15.97
CA PHE A 52 3.26 -12.88 -17.33
C PHE A 52 3.72 -11.46 -17.70
N THR A 53 3.46 -10.47 -16.84
CA THR A 53 3.82 -9.07 -17.09
C THR A 53 5.34 -8.86 -17.06
N SER A 54 6.05 -9.52 -16.14
CA SER A 54 7.52 -9.55 -16.13
C SER A 54 8.10 -10.23 -17.37
N GLY A 55 7.54 -11.38 -17.78
CA GLY A 55 7.96 -12.09 -18.99
C GLY A 55 7.78 -11.24 -20.25
N ILE A 56 6.68 -10.48 -20.33
CA ILE A 56 6.48 -9.50 -21.41
C ILE A 56 7.53 -8.40 -21.35
N GLY A 57 7.83 -7.85 -20.17
CA GLY A 57 8.88 -6.84 -20.00
C GLY A 57 10.27 -7.33 -20.48
N ILE A 58 10.64 -8.55 -20.11
CA ILE A 58 11.90 -9.20 -20.52
C ILE A 58 11.91 -9.43 -22.03
N LEU A 59 10.81 -9.96 -22.59
CA LEU A 59 10.70 -10.20 -24.03
C LEU A 59 10.89 -8.91 -24.82
N ILE A 60 10.28 -7.81 -24.37
CA ILE A 60 10.47 -6.48 -24.98
C ILE A 60 11.94 -6.08 -24.90
N TYR A 61 12.56 -6.19 -23.72
CA TYR A 61 13.94 -5.78 -23.50
C TYR A 61 14.94 -6.56 -24.37
N GLU A 62 14.80 -7.88 -24.46
CA GLU A 62 15.72 -8.73 -25.23
C GLU A 62 15.48 -8.66 -26.75
N ASN A 63 14.27 -8.32 -27.19
CA ASN A 63 13.90 -8.35 -28.61
C ASN A 63 13.65 -6.96 -29.21
N ILE A 64 14.02 -5.90 -28.49
CA ILE A 64 13.84 -4.51 -28.92
C ILE A 64 14.54 -4.22 -30.26
N ASP A 65 15.69 -4.85 -30.49
CA ASP A 65 16.52 -4.66 -31.70
C ASP A 65 16.15 -5.61 -32.85
N THR A 66 15.41 -6.69 -32.58
CA THR A 66 15.13 -7.77 -33.54
C THR A 66 13.69 -7.78 -34.06
N ILE A 67 12.72 -7.55 -33.17
CA ILE A 67 11.29 -7.53 -33.48
C ILE A 67 10.86 -6.07 -33.45
N GLY A 68 10.94 -5.38 -34.60
CA GLY A 68 10.80 -3.92 -34.67
C GLY A 68 9.69 -3.32 -33.78
N HIS A 69 9.99 -2.19 -33.13
CA HIS A 69 9.20 -1.65 -32.01
C HIS A 69 7.69 -1.54 -32.26
N ILE A 70 7.27 -1.19 -33.48
CA ILE A 70 5.86 -1.11 -33.87
C ILE A 70 5.14 -2.46 -33.75
N ALA A 71 5.81 -3.57 -34.08
CA ALA A 71 5.23 -4.90 -33.97
C ALA A 71 4.98 -5.26 -32.49
N ILE A 72 5.97 -5.00 -31.63
CA ILE A 72 5.85 -5.21 -30.17
C ILE A 72 4.73 -4.35 -29.58
N LEU A 73 4.70 -3.05 -29.91
CA LEU A 73 3.65 -2.14 -29.44
C LEU A 73 2.26 -2.57 -29.93
N SER A 74 2.14 -3.00 -31.18
CA SER A 74 0.87 -3.48 -31.74
C SER A 74 0.38 -4.74 -31.04
N LEU A 75 1.29 -5.70 -30.77
CA LEU A 75 0.96 -6.92 -30.03
C LEU A 75 0.52 -6.61 -28.60
N LEU A 76 1.25 -5.73 -27.89
CA LEU A 76 0.86 -5.26 -26.56
C LEU A 76 -0.53 -4.63 -26.58
N LEU A 77 -0.79 -3.74 -27.54
CA LEU A 77 -2.08 -3.08 -27.68
C LEU A 77 -3.22 -4.08 -27.91
N ILE A 78 -2.99 -5.12 -28.73
CA ILE A 78 -3.96 -6.20 -28.95
C ILE A 78 -4.24 -6.94 -27.64
N VAL A 79 -3.21 -7.34 -26.89
CA VAL A 79 -3.38 -8.05 -25.62
C VAL A 79 -4.14 -7.18 -24.61
N ILE A 80 -3.78 -5.90 -24.48
CA ILE A 80 -4.49 -4.93 -23.63
C ILE A 80 -5.96 -4.82 -24.03
N ALA A 81 -6.24 -4.68 -25.33
CA ALA A 81 -7.59 -4.58 -25.85
C ALA A 81 -8.41 -5.84 -25.56
N VAL A 82 -7.84 -7.04 -25.71
CA VAL A 82 -8.49 -8.31 -25.38
C VAL A 82 -8.80 -8.40 -23.89
N CYS A 83 -7.83 -8.06 -23.03
CA CYS A 83 -8.01 -8.04 -21.58
C CYS A 83 -9.18 -7.12 -21.18
N PHE A 84 -9.15 -5.87 -21.62
CA PHE A 84 -10.20 -4.91 -21.25
C PHE A 84 -11.54 -5.23 -21.90
N PHE A 85 -11.58 -5.65 -23.16
CA PHE A 85 -12.82 -6.07 -23.83
C PHE A 85 -13.52 -7.19 -23.05
N TYR A 86 -12.77 -8.21 -22.64
CA TYR A 86 -13.31 -9.30 -21.84
C TYR A 86 -13.82 -8.81 -20.48
N CYS A 87 -13.07 -7.93 -19.82
CA CYS A 87 -13.47 -7.36 -18.53
C CYS A 87 -14.74 -6.51 -18.63
N PHE A 88 -14.83 -5.59 -19.60
CA PHE A 88 -16.02 -4.76 -19.79
C PHE A 88 -17.26 -5.60 -20.11
N LYS A 89 -17.11 -6.62 -20.95
CA LYS A 89 -18.22 -7.52 -21.34
C LYS A 89 -18.81 -8.30 -20.15
N HIS A 90 -17.99 -8.64 -19.15
CA HIS A 90 -18.41 -9.46 -18.00
C HIS A 90 -18.47 -8.67 -16.68
N SER A 91 -18.34 -7.34 -16.72
CA SER A 91 -18.45 -6.51 -15.51
C SER A 91 -19.90 -6.15 -15.21
N LYS A 92 -20.17 -5.84 -13.94
CA LYS A 92 -21.44 -5.24 -13.49
C LYS A 92 -21.53 -3.72 -13.74
N GLY A 93 -20.53 -3.17 -14.45
CA GLY A 93 -20.33 -1.75 -14.62
C GLY A 93 -19.97 -1.02 -13.32
N PHE A 94 -19.92 0.30 -13.40
CA PHE A 94 -19.61 1.16 -12.25
C PHE A 94 -20.73 1.10 -11.21
N GLN A 95 -20.33 0.88 -9.95
CA GLN A 95 -21.22 0.87 -8.79
C GLN A 95 -20.61 1.72 -7.68
N LYS A 96 -21.43 2.48 -6.93
CA LYS A 96 -20.92 3.30 -5.83
C LYS A 96 -20.51 2.47 -4.61
N SER A 97 -21.24 1.38 -4.34
CA SER A 97 -20.94 0.45 -3.25
C SER A 97 -19.89 -0.60 -3.66
N GLU A 98 -19.41 -1.34 -2.66
CA GLU A 98 -18.56 -2.50 -2.88
C GLU A 98 -19.29 -3.55 -3.70
N THR A 99 -18.61 -4.06 -4.72
CA THR A 99 -19.09 -5.15 -5.57
C THR A 99 -18.17 -6.33 -5.44
N THR A 100 -18.74 -7.52 -5.28
CA THR A 100 -17.98 -8.76 -5.39
C THR A 100 -17.87 -9.13 -6.86
N PHE A 101 -16.65 -9.38 -7.34
CA PHE A 101 -16.45 -10.05 -8.63
C PHE A 101 -17.19 -11.39 -8.61
N GLU A 102 -17.97 -11.67 -9.66
CA GLU A 102 -18.61 -12.98 -9.81
C GLU A 102 -17.57 -14.09 -10.04
N HIS A 103 -16.46 -13.73 -10.68
CA HIS A 103 -15.34 -14.62 -10.93
C HIS A 103 -14.01 -13.96 -10.54
N PRO A 104 -13.20 -14.56 -9.64
CA PRO A 104 -11.93 -13.97 -9.19
C PRO A 104 -10.98 -13.61 -10.34
N VAL A 105 -10.98 -14.39 -11.42
CA VAL A 105 -10.13 -14.18 -12.61
C VAL A 105 -10.31 -12.80 -13.23
N LEU A 106 -11.52 -12.21 -13.18
CA LEU A 106 -11.77 -10.88 -13.74
C LEU A 106 -10.95 -9.80 -13.02
N GLU A 107 -10.82 -9.89 -11.70
CA GLU A 107 -10.00 -8.97 -10.90
C GLU A 107 -8.54 -8.97 -11.37
N TYR A 108 -7.98 -10.17 -11.56
CA TYR A 108 -6.60 -10.36 -12.01
C TYR A 108 -6.37 -9.96 -13.46
N LEU A 109 -7.38 -10.14 -14.32
CA LEU A 109 -7.30 -9.74 -15.72
C LEU A 109 -7.32 -8.20 -15.86
N VAL A 110 -8.12 -7.50 -15.06
CA VAL A 110 -8.09 -6.02 -15.00
C VAL A 110 -6.72 -5.55 -14.49
N LEU A 111 -6.15 -6.23 -13.49
CA LEU A 111 -4.82 -5.93 -12.98
C LEU A 111 -3.75 -6.11 -14.08
N ALA A 112 -3.76 -7.24 -14.78
CA ALA A 112 -2.85 -7.51 -15.89
C ALA A 112 -2.98 -6.46 -16.99
N GLY A 113 -4.21 -6.13 -17.41
CA GLY A 113 -4.46 -5.09 -18.41
C GLY A 113 -3.89 -3.72 -18.01
N ASN A 114 -3.99 -3.33 -16.73
CA ASN A 114 -3.43 -2.06 -16.25
C ASN A 114 -1.90 -2.07 -16.22
N ILE A 115 -1.27 -3.15 -15.75
CA ILE A 115 0.19 -3.27 -15.78
C ILE A 115 0.71 -3.24 -17.23
N LEU A 116 0.03 -3.94 -18.15
CA LEU A 116 0.38 -3.89 -19.56
C LEU A 116 0.21 -2.49 -20.16
N THR A 117 -0.81 -1.73 -19.76
CA THR A 117 -0.95 -0.32 -20.15
C THR A 117 0.24 0.51 -19.66
N CYS A 118 0.71 0.30 -18.43
CA CYS A 118 1.92 0.96 -17.93
C CYS A 118 3.14 0.61 -18.78
N ILE A 119 3.33 -0.68 -19.11
CA ILE A 119 4.43 -1.15 -19.98
C ILE A 119 4.32 -0.53 -21.37
N PHE A 120 3.13 -0.52 -21.97
CA PHE A 120 2.88 0.04 -23.29
C PHE A 120 3.19 1.53 -23.35
N ILE A 121 2.64 2.34 -22.43
CA ILE A 121 2.90 3.79 -22.42
C ILE A 121 4.36 4.07 -22.08
N GLY A 122 4.96 3.34 -21.15
CA GLY A 122 6.38 3.48 -20.79
C GLY A 122 7.28 3.19 -21.98
N TYR A 123 7.02 2.10 -22.71
CA TYR A 123 7.80 1.73 -23.89
C TYR A 123 7.59 2.70 -25.05
N LEU A 124 6.35 3.12 -25.29
CA LEU A 124 6.02 4.11 -26.31
C LEU A 124 6.70 5.46 -26.01
N GLN A 125 6.75 5.87 -24.74
CA GLN A 125 7.49 7.05 -24.30
C GLN A 125 9.00 6.90 -24.52
N PHE A 126 9.58 5.77 -24.12
CA PHE A 126 11.02 5.52 -24.27
C PHE A 126 11.46 5.60 -25.73
N GLN A 127 10.72 4.96 -26.64
CA GLN A 127 11.12 4.83 -28.04
C GLN A 127 10.77 6.06 -28.88
N TYR A 128 9.55 6.59 -28.74
CA TYR A 128 9.01 7.59 -29.66
C TYR A 128 8.84 8.97 -29.04
N LYS A 129 9.00 9.10 -27.71
CA LYS A 129 8.87 10.36 -26.98
C LYS A 129 7.66 11.22 -27.43
N PRO A 130 6.44 10.67 -27.53
CA PRO A 130 5.24 11.42 -27.92
C PRO A 130 4.98 12.63 -27.01
N PHE A 131 5.41 12.57 -25.75
CA PHE A 131 5.29 13.65 -24.78
C PHE A 131 6.57 14.50 -24.69
N GLY A 132 7.52 14.34 -25.61
CA GLY A 132 8.85 14.93 -25.56
C GLY A 132 9.62 14.47 -24.32
N GLU A 133 10.36 15.38 -23.69
CA GLU A 133 11.09 15.11 -22.44
C GLU A 133 10.21 15.24 -21.17
N HIS A 134 8.88 15.38 -21.31
CA HIS A 134 7.96 15.47 -20.18
C HIS A 134 7.59 14.08 -19.66
N TYR A 135 8.55 13.37 -19.05
CA TYR A 135 8.33 12.02 -18.50
C TYR A 135 7.21 11.95 -17.45
N GLY A 136 6.89 13.07 -16.78
CA GLY A 136 5.72 13.16 -15.92
C GLY A 136 4.41 12.81 -16.66
N LEU A 137 4.20 13.34 -17.87
CA LEU A 137 2.99 13.04 -18.65
C LEU A 137 2.89 11.55 -19.01
N ALA A 138 4.02 10.90 -19.27
CA ALA A 138 4.06 9.47 -19.54
C ALA A 138 3.64 8.61 -18.33
N THR A 139 3.81 9.11 -17.11
CA THR A 139 3.26 8.45 -15.89
C THR A 139 1.80 8.82 -15.63
N LEU A 140 1.37 10.03 -16.01
CA LEU A 140 0.02 10.51 -15.74
C LEU A 140 -1.05 9.79 -16.56
N VAL A 141 -0.77 9.50 -17.84
CA VAL A 141 -1.71 8.78 -18.72
C VAL A 141 -2.11 7.40 -18.15
N PRO A 142 -1.18 6.48 -17.85
CA PRO A 142 -1.54 5.19 -17.27
C PRO A 142 -2.12 5.32 -15.85
N THR A 143 -1.78 6.39 -15.12
CA THR A 143 -2.39 6.70 -13.83
C THR A 143 -3.89 6.99 -13.96
N ILE A 144 -4.27 7.83 -14.92
CA ILE A 144 -5.68 8.16 -15.19
C ILE A 144 -6.46 6.91 -15.61
N VAL A 145 -5.88 6.10 -16.51
CA VAL A 145 -6.48 4.82 -16.92
C VAL A 145 -6.65 3.90 -15.71
N SER A 146 -5.65 3.81 -14.83
CA SER A 146 -5.70 2.99 -13.62
C SER A 146 -6.76 3.48 -12.65
N PHE A 147 -6.91 4.79 -12.42
CA PHE A 147 -8.00 5.32 -11.58
C PHE A 147 -9.37 4.98 -12.15
N PHE A 148 -9.56 5.16 -13.46
CA PHE A 148 -10.79 4.79 -14.13
C PHE A 148 -11.10 3.30 -13.96
N CYS A 149 -10.15 2.42 -14.24
CA CYS A 149 -10.32 0.98 -14.09
C CYS A 149 -10.55 0.56 -12.63
N ALA A 150 -9.82 1.16 -11.68
CA ALA A 150 -10.00 0.88 -10.26
C ALA A 150 -11.42 1.17 -9.79
N TYR A 151 -11.97 2.32 -10.16
CA TYR A 151 -13.33 2.72 -9.76
C TYR A 151 -14.42 1.98 -10.54
N TYR A 152 -14.22 1.76 -11.84
CA TYR A 152 -15.18 1.07 -12.70
C TYR A 152 -15.31 -0.41 -12.34
N PHE A 153 -14.18 -1.11 -12.19
CA PHE A 153 -14.15 -2.55 -11.90
C PHE A 153 -14.11 -2.88 -10.41
N ASP A 154 -14.00 -1.88 -9.53
CA ASP A 154 -13.86 -2.06 -8.09
C ASP A 154 -12.61 -2.86 -7.67
N ASN A 155 -11.46 -2.51 -8.25
CA ASN A 155 -10.21 -3.24 -8.05
C ASN A 155 -9.22 -2.47 -7.17
N ARG A 156 -8.97 -2.98 -5.95
CA ARG A 156 -8.06 -2.36 -4.97
C ARG A 156 -6.60 -2.40 -5.42
N SER A 157 -6.17 -3.47 -6.10
CA SER A 157 -4.79 -3.60 -6.58
C SER A 157 -4.49 -2.59 -7.69
N VAL A 158 -5.43 -2.38 -8.61
CA VAL A 158 -5.30 -1.34 -9.64
C VAL A 158 -5.31 0.06 -9.02
N LEU A 159 -6.09 0.28 -7.95
CA LEU A 159 -6.05 1.54 -7.20
C LEU A 159 -4.65 1.81 -6.63
N THR A 160 -3.95 0.80 -6.11
CA THR A 160 -2.57 0.98 -5.63
C THR A 160 -1.62 1.40 -6.75
N ILE A 161 -1.80 0.89 -7.97
CA ILE A 161 -1.01 1.32 -9.14
C ILE A 161 -1.32 2.78 -9.47
N ALA A 162 -2.60 3.18 -9.45
CA ALA A 162 -3.00 4.55 -9.72
C ALA A 162 -2.41 5.55 -8.71
N ILE A 163 -2.46 5.25 -7.40
CA ILE A 163 -1.88 6.11 -6.37
C ILE A 163 -0.35 6.16 -6.49
N THR A 164 0.29 5.02 -6.80
CA THR A 164 1.74 4.96 -7.02
C THR A 164 2.16 5.79 -8.23
N GLY A 165 1.40 5.70 -9.33
CA GLY A 165 1.63 6.51 -10.53
C GLY A 165 1.41 8.00 -10.29
N LEU A 166 0.43 8.38 -9.45
CA LEU A 166 0.23 9.76 -9.02
C LEU A 166 1.40 10.27 -8.18
N ALA A 167 1.93 9.44 -7.27
CA ALA A 167 3.13 9.77 -6.51
C ALA A 167 4.34 9.96 -7.43
N ALA A 168 4.56 9.07 -8.40
CA ALA A 168 5.62 9.20 -9.39
C ALA A 168 5.48 10.48 -10.24
N TYR A 169 4.25 10.85 -10.63
CA TYR A 169 3.98 12.09 -11.36
C TYR A 169 4.37 13.34 -10.57
N VAL A 170 4.12 13.35 -9.26
CA VAL A 170 4.52 14.44 -8.34
C VAL A 170 6.05 14.46 -8.10
N GLY A 171 6.79 13.50 -8.67
CA GLY A 171 8.24 13.39 -8.55
C GLY A 171 8.70 12.47 -7.42
N LEU A 172 7.78 11.77 -6.74
CA LEU A 172 8.07 10.83 -5.66
C LEU A 172 8.46 9.46 -6.24
N SER A 173 9.47 9.46 -7.10
CA SER A 173 10.00 8.24 -7.71
C SER A 173 11.37 7.94 -7.13
N VAL A 174 11.49 6.82 -6.45
CA VAL A 174 12.76 6.30 -5.94
C VAL A 174 13.03 4.97 -6.61
N THR A 175 14.18 4.85 -7.26
CA THR A 175 14.64 3.57 -7.79
C THR A 175 15.39 2.80 -6.69
N PRO A 176 15.39 1.45 -6.70
CA PRO A 176 16.19 0.68 -5.75
C PRO A 176 17.69 1.01 -5.79
N GLN A 177 18.20 1.48 -6.93
CA GLN A 177 19.58 1.92 -7.10
C GLN A 177 19.87 3.22 -6.34
N ASP A 178 18.87 4.10 -6.18
CA ASP A 178 19.02 5.35 -5.43
C ASP A 178 19.33 5.11 -3.94
N ILE A 179 18.94 3.95 -3.39
CA ILE A 179 19.23 3.56 -2.00
C ILE A 179 20.74 3.33 -1.79
N PHE A 180 21.45 2.91 -2.83
CA PHE A 180 22.90 2.61 -2.76
C PHE A 180 23.79 3.78 -3.20
N ASN A 181 23.19 4.88 -3.65
CA ASN A 181 23.92 6.07 -4.09
C ASN A 181 23.88 7.14 -3.01
N ASP A 182 24.97 7.30 -2.26
CA ASP A 182 25.12 8.29 -1.17
C ASP A 182 24.85 9.75 -1.59
N SER A 183 24.88 10.05 -2.88
CA SER A 183 24.62 11.40 -3.41
C SER A 183 23.13 11.76 -3.49
N ASN A 184 22.22 10.79 -3.35
CA ASN A 184 20.78 11.01 -3.49
C ASN A 184 20.10 11.05 -2.12
N ASN A 185 19.96 12.26 -1.58
CA ASN A 185 18.95 12.51 -0.55
C ASN A 185 17.59 12.16 -1.18
N LEU A 186 16.91 11.13 -0.68
CA LEU A 186 15.63 10.60 -1.19
C LEU A 186 14.53 11.69 -1.34
N TYR A 187 14.71 12.82 -0.64
CA TYR A 187 13.97 14.06 -0.82
C TYR A 187 14.90 15.28 -0.79
N ALA A 188 15.95 15.27 -1.63
CA ALA A 188 17.02 16.27 -1.67
C ALA A 188 16.55 17.72 -1.78
N SER A 189 15.37 17.93 -2.36
CA SER A 189 14.74 19.25 -2.40
C SER A 189 13.58 19.32 -1.41
N GLN A 190 13.60 20.37 -0.58
CA GLN A 190 12.50 20.72 0.32
C GLN A 190 11.15 20.82 -0.43
N SER A 191 11.19 21.26 -1.69
CA SER A 191 10.03 21.32 -2.60
C SER A 191 9.34 19.96 -2.81
N LEU A 192 10.12 18.89 -3.00
CA LEU A 192 9.58 17.54 -3.19
C LEU A 192 8.90 17.03 -1.91
N SER A 193 9.47 17.35 -0.76
CA SER A 193 8.93 17.00 0.55
C SER A 193 7.59 17.66 0.83
N TYR A 194 7.46 18.96 0.51
CA TYR A 194 6.18 19.66 0.57
C TYR A 194 5.15 19.04 -0.38
N SER A 195 5.58 18.64 -1.58
CA SER A 195 4.71 18.02 -2.58
C SER A 195 4.21 16.64 -2.11
N ALA A 196 5.07 15.85 -1.44
CA ALA A 196 4.67 14.61 -0.77
C ALA A 196 3.65 14.84 0.34
N VAL A 197 3.91 15.79 1.25
CA VAL A 197 2.97 16.10 2.33
C VAL A 197 1.64 16.56 1.76
N MET A 198 1.65 17.43 0.74
CA MET A 198 0.45 17.90 0.05
C MET A 198 -0.31 16.74 -0.59
N LEU A 199 0.37 15.83 -1.29
CA LEU A 199 -0.25 14.64 -1.86
C LEU A 199 -0.90 13.79 -0.77
N GLY A 200 -0.21 13.53 0.34
CA GLY A 200 -0.77 12.78 1.47
C GLY A 200 -2.02 13.44 2.07
N VAL A 201 -2.00 14.77 2.23
CA VAL A 201 -3.18 15.54 2.66
C VAL A 201 -4.33 15.40 1.66
N LEU A 202 -4.06 15.50 0.35
CA LEU A 202 -5.08 15.33 -0.68
C LEU A 202 -5.69 13.92 -0.66
N LEU A 203 -4.90 12.86 -0.43
CA LEU A 203 -5.42 11.49 -0.29
C LEU A 203 -6.31 11.35 0.95
N VAL A 204 -5.96 12.00 2.07
CA VAL A 204 -6.80 12.06 3.28
C VAL A 204 -8.10 12.81 3.02
N LEU A 205 -8.03 13.98 2.39
CA LEU A 205 -9.21 14.78 2.04
C LEU A 205 -10.13 14.04 1.08
N TRP A 206 -9.54 13.37 0.08
CA TRP A 206 -10.29 12.51 -0.84
C TRP A 206 -10.99 11.37 -0.09
N THR A 207 -10.31 10.73 0.86
CA THR A 207 -10.93 9.68 1.69
C THR A 207 -12.15 10.22 2.45
N ILE A 208 -12.01 11.36 3.12
CA ILE A 208 -13.11 12.00 3.86
C ILE A 208 -14.26 12.35 2.92
N TYR A 209 -13.96 12.94 1.76
CA TYR A 209 -14.95 13.30 0.75
C TYR A 209 -15.68 12.07 0.20
N SER A 210 -14.94 11.04 -0.22
CA SER A 210 -15.46 9.80 -0.78
C SER A 210 -16.39 9.09 0.22
N GLN A 211 -16.05 9.10 1.51
CA GLN A 211 -16.91 8.59 2.58
C GLN A 211 -18.22 9.39 2.71
N ARG A 212 -18.16 10.73 2.69
CA ARG A 212 -19.36 11.58 2.80
C ARG A 212 -20.37 11.33 1.69
N ILE A 213 -19.89 11.07 0.46
CA ILE A 213 -20.76 10.79 -0.69
C ILE A 213 -21.03 9.30 -0.92
N SER A 214 -20.55 8.42 -0.01
CA SER A 214 -20.64 6.96 -0.13
C SER A 214 -20.10 6.41 -1.47
N LEU A 215 -19.04 7.03 -1.99
CA LEU A 215 -18.34 6.57 -3.19
C LEU A 215 -17.23 5.62 -2.75
N LYS A 216 -17.32 4.34 -3.12
CA LYS A 216 -16.27 3.32 -2.90
C LYS A 216 -15.61 3.43 -1.51
N ALA A 217 -16.42 3.54 -0.45
CA ALA A 217 -15.94 3.86 0.88
C ALA A 217 -14.88 2.87 1.42
N HIS A 218 -14.92 1.61 0.95
CA HIS A 218 -13.93 0.57 1.25
C HIS A 218 -12.53 0.83 0.68
N PHE A 219 -12.38 1.73 -0.30
CA PHE A 219 -11.07 2.20 -0.78
C PHE A 219 -10.35 3.08 0.25
N GLY A 220 -11.06 3.60 1.26
CA GLY A 220 -10.50 4.53 2.24
C GLY A 220 -9.25 4.00 2.93
N LEU A 221 -9.19 2.70 3.26
CA LEU A 221 -8.01 2.10 3.87
C LEU A 221 -6.77 2.16 2.96
N VAL A 222 -6.95 2.00 1.65
CA VAL A 222 -5.85 2.08 0.66
C VAL A 222 -5.29 3.50 0.63
N PHE A 223 -6.17 4.50 0.46
CA PHE A 223 -5.77 5.90 0.45
C PHE A 223 -5.07 6.34 1.74
N LEU A 224 -5.61 5.95 2.89
CA LEU A 224 -5.00 6.28 4.20
C LEU A 224 -3.65 5.60 4.40
N THR A 225 -3.47 4.37 3.93
CA THR A 225 -2.19 3.66 4.03
C THR A 225 -1.11 4.39 3.22
N PHE A 226 -1.41 4.74 1.96
CA PHE A 226 -0.49 5.54 1.15
C PHE A 226 -0.20 6.91 1.76
N ALA A 227 -1.23 7.61 2.25
CA ALA A 227 -1.06 8.90 2.90
C ALA A 227 -0.15 8.82 4.14
N LEU A 228 -0.31 7.80 4.98
CA LEU A 228 0.52 7.56 6.16
C LEU A 228 1.99 7.40 5.78
N HIS A 229 2.28 6.51 4.83
CA HIS A 229 3.65 6.27 4.39
C HIS A 229 4.28 7.51 3.76
N ILE A 230 3.59 8.15 2.82
CA ILE A 230 4.12 9.31 2.09
C ILE A 230 4.42 10.47 3.05
N VAL A 231 3.47 10.84 3.92
CA VAL A 231 3.65 11.96 4.87
C VAL A 231 4.75 11.62 5.88
N SER A 232 4.77 10.39 6.40
CA SER A 232 5.73 10.01 7.44
C SER A 232 7.16 9.95 6.91
N ILE A 233 7.36 9.35 5.73
CA ILE A 233 8.69 9.27 5.12
C ILE A 233 9.17 10.69 4.75
N ALA A 234 8.32 11.52 4.15
CA ALA A 234 8.68 12.89 3.80
C ALA A 234 9.03 13.73 5.05
N THR A 235 8.25 13.64 6.11
CA THR A 235 8.54 14.36 7.37
C THR A 235 9.84 13.89 8.01
N ILE A 236 10.02 12.57 8.17
CA ILE A 236 11.24 11.98 8.76
C ILE A 236 12.49 12.41 7.99
N SER A 237 12.44 12.39 6.65
CA SER A 237 13.58 12.82 5.81
C SER A 237 13.98 14.28 6.00
N ASN A 238 13.08 15.15 6.48
CA ASN A 238 13.37 16.57 6.69
C ASN A 238 13.74 16.90 8.14
N LEU A 239 13.57 15.96 9.08
CA LEU A 239 14.03 16.14 10.46
C LEU A 239 15.56 16.20 10.57
N THR A 240 16.26 15.58 9.62
CA THR A 240 17.72 15.59 9.50
C THR A 240 18.26 16.79 8.71
N GLY A 241 17.40 17.71 8.26
CA GLY A 241 17.82 18.95 7.59
C GLY A 241 18.48 19.94 8.55
N TYR A 242 19.45 20.73 8.05
CA TYR A 242 20.22 21.70 8.85
C TYR A 242 19.43 22.95 9.25
N GLU A 243 18.37 23.30 8.52
CA GLU A 243 17.59 24.50 8.81
C GLU A 243 16.63 24.32 9.98
N THR A 244 16.77 25.19 11.00
CA THR A 244 16.01 25.10 12.26
C THR A 244 14.49 25.18 12.05
N LEU A 245 14.03 26.15 11.25
CA LEU A 245 12.59 26.33 11.00
C LEU A 245 11.98 25.12 10.27
N THR A 246 12.74 24.56 9.32
CA THR A 246 12.30 23.45 8.48
C THR A 246 12.11 22.19 9.31
N TRP A 247 13.10 21.77 10.12
CA TRP A 247 12.93 20.54 10.91
C TRP A 247 11.82 20.68 11.96
N ILE A 248 11.64 21.86 12.58
CA ILE A 248 10.55 22.12 13.53
C ILE A 248 9.19 22.00 12.84
N LEU A 249 9.04 22.59 11.65
CA LEU A 249 7.79 22.50 10.88
C LEU A 249 7.45 21.04 10.57
N PHE A 250 8.41 20.26 10.07
CA PHE A 250 8.19 18.85 9.77
C PHE A 250 7.98 17.98 11.02
N ALA A 251 8.56 18.36 12.17
CA ALA A 251 8.24 17.73 13.46
C ALA A 251 6.79 17.97 13.88
N LEU A 252 6.27 19.18 13.70
CA LEU A 252 4.86 19.50 13.95
C LEU A 252 3.92 18.74 13.01
N ILE A 253 4.28 18.65 11.72
CA ILE A 253 3.52 17.86 10.73
C ILE A 253 3.53 16.38 11.11
N LEU A 254 4.68 15.83 11.52
CA LEU A 254 4.78 14.43 11.97
C LEU A 254 3.90 14.18 13.21
N ALA A 255 3.92 15.08 14.19
CA ALA A 255 3.07 14.97 15.39
C ALA A 255 1.58 15.02 15.04
N GLY A 256 1.17 15.96 14.17
CA GLY A 256 -0.20 16.08 13.69
C GLY A 256 -0.65 14.85 12.89
N SER A 257 0.22 14.35 11.99
CA SER A 257 0.00 13.12 11.23
C SER A 257 -0.16 11.91 12.15
N THR A 258 0.73 11.74 13.13
CA THR A 258 0.69 10.66 14.12
C THR A 258 -0.63 10.65 14.87
N TYR A 259 -1.06 11.82 15.38
CA TYR A 259 -2.33 11.95 16.07
C TYR A 259 -3.55 11.64 15.18
N TYR A 260 -3.53 12.12 13.93
CA TYR A 260 -4.58 11.83 12.96
C TYR A 260 -4.68 10.33 12.66
N PHE A 261 -3.56 9.68 12.34
CA PHE A 261 -3.54 8.26 12.00
C PHE A 261 -3.78 7.35 13.21
N TYR A 262 -3.44 7.80 14.42
CA TYR A 262 -3.92 7.17 15.65
C TYR A 262 -5.46 7.12 15.65
N LYS A 263 -6.14 8.26 15.51
CA LYS A 263 -7.61 8.29 15.49
C LYS A 263 -8.18 7.48 14.31
N ALA A 264 -7.60 7.61 13.13
CA ALA A 264 -8.05 6.89 11.94
C ALA A 264 -7.92 5.36 12.11
N SER A 265 -6.86 4.89 12.78
CA SER A 265 -6.67 3.45 13.00
C SER A 265 -7.79 2.82 13.84
N TYR A 266 -8.29 3.51 14.86
CA TYR A 266 -9.47 3.05 15.64
C TYR A 266 -10.75 3.14 14.82
N GLN A 267 -10.95 4.22 14.07
CA GLN A 267 -12.15 4.40 13.25
C GLN A 267 -12.29 3.29 12.19
N TYR A 268 -11.19 2.91 11.55
CA TYR A 268 -11.16 1.87 10.52
C TYR A 268 -10.89 0.46 11.08
N ARG A 269 -10.68 0.33 12.40
CA ARG A 269 -10.25 -0.91 13.07
C ARG A 269 -9.06 -1.57 12.33
N ALA A 270 -8.11 -0.75 11.89
CA ALA A 270 -7.04 -1.16 10.98
C ALA A 270 -5.71 -1.31 11.72
N MET A 271 -5.31 -2.56 11.96
CA MET A 271 -4.04 -2.89 12.62
C MET A 271 -2.83 -2.35 11.85
N SER A 272 -2.83 -2.42 10.52
CA SER A 272 -1.72 -1.95 9.68
C SER A 272 -1.45 -0.46 9.87
N LEU A 273 -2.50 0.38 9.87
CA LEU A 273 -2.37 1.83 10.09
C LEU A 273 -1.76 2.13 11.46
N TYR A 274 -2.22 1.44 12.50
CA TYR A 274 -1.71 1.63 13.86
C TYR A 274 -0.23 1.24 13.98
N VAL A 275 0.15 0.08 13.44
CA VAL A 275 1.53 -0.41 13.48
C VAL A 275 2.48 0.57 12.78
N PHE A 276 2.18 0.95 11.54
CA PHE A 276 3.05 1.86 10.80
C PHE A 276 3.11 3.25 11.41
N MET A 277 1.98 3.74 11.96
CA MET A 277 1.96 5.01 12.68
C MET A 277 2.91 4.99 13.88
N ILE A 278 2.89 3.94 14.71
CA ILE A 278 3.81 3.82 15.85
C ILE A 278 5.26 3.74 15.38
N VAL A 279 5.55 2.94 14.34
CA VAL A 279 6.91 2.80 13.80
C VAL A 279 7.45 4.15 13.34
N TYR A 280 6.66 4.92 12.59
CA TYR A 280 7.08 6.24 12.12
C TYR A 280 7.20 7.27 13.24
N ALA A 281 6.26 7.28 14.19
CA ALA A 281 6.32 8.14 15.37
C ALA A 281 7.55 7.84 16.23
N TYR A 282 7.90 6.56 16.38
CA TYR A 282 9.09 6.13 17.11
C TYR A 282 10.37 6.60 16.40
N ILE A 283 10.50 6.37 15.09
CA ILE A 283 11.67 6.78 14.32
C ILE A 283 11.83 8.31 14.37
N GLY A 284 10.79 9.05 14.00
CA GLY A 284 10.86 10.51 13.98
C GLY A 284 11.00 11.13 15.38
N GLY A 285 10.37 10.54 16.40
CA GLY A 285 10.52 10.95 17.79
C GLY A 285 11.96 10.80 18.30
N ASN A 286 12.65 9.71 17.93
CA ASN A 286 14.07 9.54 18.23
C ASN A 286 14.94 10.61 17.55
N ILE A 287 14.67 10.93 16.28
CA ILE A 287 15.42 11.97 15.55
C ILE A 287 15.20 13.34 16.20
N VAL A 288 13.95 13.69 16.56
CA VAL A 288 13.65 14.95 17.26
C VAL A 288 14.34 15.01 18.61
N LEU A 289 14.33 13.91 19.37
CA LEU A 289 15.02 13.83 20.66
C LEU A 289 16.53 14.04 20.50
N PHE A 290 17.15 13.43 19.49
CA PHE A 290 18.56 13.66 19.17
C PHE A 290 18.85 15.11 18.79
N ARG A 291 17.98 15.74 17.98
CA ARG A 291 18.08 17.16 17.61
C ARG A 291 18.00 18.12 18.79
N ILE A 292 17.14 17.82 19.76
CA ILE A 292 17.03 18.62 20.99
C ILE A 292 18.33 18.49 21.78
N PHE A 293 18.88 17.27 21.86
CA PHE A 293 20.10 16.96 22.61
C PHE A 293 21.39 17.46 21.95
N GLU A 294 21.44 17.67 20.64
CA GLU A 294 22.59 18.23 19.93
C GLU A 294 23.04 19.60 20.49
N ASN A 295 22.13 20.37 21.10
CA ASN A 295 22.41 21.68 21.68
C ASN A 295 22.92 21.64 23.14
N PHE A 296 23.04 20.45 23.74
CA PHE A 296 23.50 20.29 25.12
C PHE A 296 24.86 19.59 25.15
N ASP A 297 25.76 20.04 26.03
CA ASP A 297 27.03 19.36 26.26
C ASP A 297 26.80 18.13 27.14
N PHE A 298 26.99 16.94 26.54
CA PHE A 298 26.84 15.65 27.21
C PHE A 298 28.17 14.94 27.46
N SER A 299 29.31 15.63 27.34
CA SER A 299 30.64 15.03 27.49
C SER A 299 30.77 14.16 28.75
N ASP A 300 30.21 14.58 29.89
CA ASP A 300 30.28 13.85 31.16
C ASP A 300 29.29 12.67 31.30
N ILE A 301 28.26 12.57 30.45
CA ILE A 301 27.16 11.59 30.56
C ILE A 301 27.07 10.68 29.33
N TRP A 302 27.89 10.94 28.30
CA TRP A 302 27.83 10.22 27.02
C TRP A 302 28.06 8.72 27.17
N GLU A 303 29.03 8.31 27.98
CA GLU A 303 29.28 6.89 28.27
C GLU A 303 28.05 6.22 28.90
N LEU A 304 27.41 6.88 29.88
CA LEU A 304 26.20 6.38 30.51
C LEU A 304 25.04 6.21 29.52
N LEU A 305 24.85 7.17 28.60
CA LEU A 305 23.82 7.08 27.56
C LEU A 305 24.03 5.87 26.63
N ILE A 306 25.28 5.61 26.23
CA ILE A 306 25.63 4.43 25.42
C ILE A 306 25.32 3.14 26.19
N PHE A 307 25.66 3.07 27.48
CA PHE A 307 25.34 1.89 28.32
C PHE A 307 23.83 1.67 28.50
N LEU A 308 23.02 2.72 28.49
CA LEU A 308 21.56 2.63 28.62
C LEU A 308 20.84 2.31 27.31
N LEU A 309 21.51 2.47 26.17
CA LEU A 309 20.95 2.31 24.83
C LEU A 309 20.35 0.91 24.56
N PRO A 310 20.98 -0.21 24.97
CA PRO A 310 20.35 -1.53 24.87
C PRO A 310 19.06 -1.65 25.68
N ALA A 311 19.04 -1.10 26.90
CA ALA A 311 17.85 -1.13 27.76
C ALA A 311 16.71 -0.29 27.16
N TYR A 312 17.04 0.86 26.57
CA TYR A 312 16.10 1.68 25.82
C TYR A 312 15.46 0.90 24.67
N PHE A 313 16.24 0.22 23.82
CA PHE A 313 15.69 -0.55 22.70
C PHE A 313 14.85 -1.74 23.17
N VAL A 314 15.29 -2.49 24.18
CA VAL A 314 14.50 -3.58 24.77
C VAL A 314 13.18 -3.05 25.32
N GLY A 315 13.22 -1.94 26.06
CA GLY A 315 12.02 -1.26 26.57
C GLY A 315 11.07 -0.84 25.44
N SER A 316 11.59 -0.25 24.38
CA SER A 316 10.82 0.17 23.20
C SER A 316 10.15 -1.01 22.49
N ILE A 317 10.84 -2.15 22.34
CA ILE A 317 10.28 -3.36 21.74
C ILE A 317 9.15 -3.93 22.62
N ILE A 318 9.36 -4.01 23.93
CA ILE A 318 8.34 -4.49 24.88
C ILE A 318 7.11 -3.57 24.83
N MET A 319 7.33 -2.26 24.81
CA MET A 319 6.26 -1.27 24.71
C MET A 319 5.50 -1.38 23.38
N PHE A 320 6.21 -1.53 22.27
CA PHE A 320 5.62 -1.74 20.94
C PHE A 320 4.72 -2.98 20.91
N ILE A 321 5.20 -4.12 21.43
CA ILE A 321 4.40 -5.35 21.52
C ILE A 321 3.16 -5.14 22.39
N LYS A 322 3.30 -4.43 23.52
CA LYS A 322 2.17 -4.13 24.42
C LYS A 322 1.11 -3.26 23.74
N LEU A 323 1.53 -2.22 23.03
CA LEU A 323 0.63 -1.34 22.27
C LEU A 323 -0.15 -2.11 21.20
N ILE A 324 0.53 -2.95 20.43
CA ILE A 324 -0.13 -3.79 19.40
C ILE A 324 -1.14 -4.75 20.03
N LYS A 325 -0.77 -5.44 21.11
CA LYS A 325 -1.66 -6.39 21.79
C LYS A 325 -2.90 -5.69 22.35
N ASN A 326 -2.72 -4.54 22.98
CA ASN A 326 -3.83 -3.76 23.53
C ASN A 326 -4.76 -3.28 22.42
N PHE A 327 -4.21 -2.68 21.36
CA PHE A 327 -5.00 -2.24 20.23
C PHE A 327 -5.76 -3.40 19.57
N HIS A 328 -5.11 -4.54 19.35
CA HIS A 328 -5.75 -5.72 18.79
C HIS A 328 -6.95 -6.19 19.64
N LYS A 329 -6.78 -6.17 20.96
CA LYS A 329 -7.87 -6.51 21.89
C LYS A 329 -9.03 -5.51 21.77
N GLU A 330 -8.74 -4.22 21.77
CA GLU A 330 -9.74 -3.15 21.73
C GLU A 330 -10.55 -3.12 20.42
N ILE A 331 -9.95 -3.46 19.28
CA ILE A 331 -10.67 -3.50 17.99
C ILE A 331 -11.46 -4.80 17.76
N ALA A 332 -11.13 -5.86 18.50
CA ALA A 332 -11.78 -7.17 18.43
C ALA A 332 -13.06 -7.24 19.29
N GLU A 333 -13.20 -6.32 20.26
CA GLU A 333 -14.42 -6.08 21.05
C GLU A 333 -15.46 -5.25 20.26
#